data_AF-A0A7S2WP43-F1
#
_entry.id   AF-A0A7S2WP43-F1
#
_cell.length_a   1.000
_cell.length_b   1.000
_cell.length_c   1.000
_cell.angle_alpha   90.00
_cell.angle_beta   90.00
_cell.angle_gamma   90.00
#
_symmetry.space_group_name_H-M   'P 1'
#
loop_
_entity.id
_entity.type
_entity.pdbx_description
1 polymer ?
#
loop_
_entity_poly.entity_id
_entity_poly.type
_entity_poly.pdbx_seq_one_letter_code
_entity_poly.pdbx_strand_id
1 'polypeptide(L)'
;KGTRISVKVDEVYLWEVEHLGKFFPSEGKGIENHMHHVGDTSQSLPKGSPILKSTDIDKNDNNKTQYNAIMGADECILVDLVRKPPSSTSQIQTSRALVRAGPRRELHFNPASVNAAIVTCGGLCPGLNNVIREITNALYHLYNIQGTVFGIRGGYKGFYDPELPPIKLTPSFVENIHHQGGTILTSSRGGFDLEKILGFIQKYKIKQLFVIGGDGTHRGAYRIHEGCLETV
;
A
#
# COMPACT_ATOMS: atom_id res chain seq x y z
N LYS A 1 -34.02 -16.80 14.55
CA LYS A 1 -34.49 -15.62 13.78
C LYS A 1 -33.51 -14.47 14.04
N GLY A 2 -32.58 -14.22 13.10
CA GLY A 2 -31.60 -13.14 13.25
C GLY A 2 -32.25 -11.80 12.92
N THR A 3 -32.40 -10.94 13.92
CA THR A 3 -32.89 -9.57 13.73
C THR A 3 -31.85 -8.81 12.91
N ARG A 4 -32.18 -8.44 11.68
CA ARG A 4 -31.37 -7.49 10.89
C ARG A 4 -31.43 -6.14 11.62
N ILE A 5 -30.32 -5.73 12.21
CA ILE A 5 -30.18 -4.38 12.77
C ILE A 5 -29.93 -3.45 11.57
N SER A 6 -30.91 -2.61 11.25
CA SER A 6 -30.75 -1.55 10.26
C SER A 6 -30.03 -0.38 10.94
N VAL A 7 -28.78 -0.14 10.57
CA VAL A 7 -28.04 1.08 10.96
C VAL A 7 -28.47 2.18 9.99
N LYS A 8 -29.00 3.29 10.51
CA LYS A 8 -29.18 4.53 9.75
C LYS A 8 -28.04 5.47 10.12
N VAL A 9 -27.40 6.02 9.10
CA VAL A 9 -26.38 7.06 9.24
C VAL A 9 -27.11 8.38 8.97
N ASP A 10 -27.22 9.24 9.99
CA ASP A 10 -27.86 10.55 9.84
C ASP A 10 -26.92 11.53 9.13
N GLU A 11 -25.67 11.64 9.61
CA GLU A 11 -24.66 12.55 9.05
C GLU A 11 -23.26 11.90 9.08
N VAL A 12 -22.44 12.19 8.05
CA VAL A 12 -21.04 11.74 7.95
C VAL A 12 -20.13 12.96 7.94
N TYR A 13 -19.25 13.03 8.94
CA TYR A 13 -18.17 14.00 9.00
C TYR A 13 -16.88 13.31 8.57
N LEU A 14 -16.55 13.42 7.28
CA LEU A 14 -15.29 12.88 6.77
C LEU A 14 -14.17 13.88 7.07
N TRP A 15 -13.23 13.49 7.94
CA TRP A 15 -12.00 14.25 8.05
C TRP A 15 -11.28 14.17 6.69
N GLU A 16 -10.91 15.32 6.14
CA GLU A 16 -10.26 15.35 4.84
C GLU A 16 -8.90 14.63 4.94
N VAL A 17 -8.80 13.48 4.28
CA VAL A 17 -7.52 12.78 4.14
C VAL A 17 -6.69 13.58 3.14
N GLU A 18 -5.51 14.02 3.57
CA GLU A 18 -4.59 14.71 2.67
C GLU A 18 -4.26 13.81 1.48
N HIS A 19 -4.60 14.31 0.29
CA HIS A 19 -4.41 13.61 -0.97
C HIS A 19 -3.26 14.28 -1.70
N LEU A 20 -2.38 13.49 -2.33
CA LEU A 20 -1.23 14.01 -3.09
C LEU A 20 -1.64 15.07 -4.11
N GLY A 21 -2.82 14.89 -4.71
CA GLY A 21 -3.43 15.83 -5.66
C GLY A 21 -3.66 17.25 -5.15
N LYS A 22 -3.59 17.50 -3.84
CA LYS A 22 -3.64 18.86 -3.26
C LYS A 22 -2.32 19.61 -3.45
N PHE A 23 -1.21 18.89 -3.43
CA PHE A 23 0.13 19.46 -3.45
C PHE A 23 0.79 19.32 -4.83
N PHE A 24 0.44 18.25 -5.56
CA PHE A 24 1.04 17.91 -6.84
C PHE A 24 -0.03 17.70 -7.92
N PRO A 25 0.21 18.13 -9.17
CA PRO A 25 -0.67 17.78 -10.27
C PRO A 25 -0.62 16.27 -10.53
N SER A 26 -1.79 15.67 -10.78
CA SER A 26 -1.87 14.25 -11.14
C SER A 26 -1.33 14.01 -12.54
N GLU A 27 -0.27 13.18 -12.64
CA GLU A 27 0.26 12.69 -13.90
C GLU A 27 -0.60 11.57 -14.50
N GLY A 28 -1.39 10.90 -13.66
CA GLY A 28 -2.28 9.81 -14.04
C GLY A 28 -3.67 10.26 -14.47
N LYS A 29 -3.89 11.56 -14.73
CA LYS A 29 -5.20 12.07 -15.16
C LYS A 29 -5.62 11.39 -16.48
N GLY A 30 -6.74 10.66 -16.45
CA GLY A 30 -7.24 9.89 -17.59
C GLY A 30 -6.61 8.49 -17.74
N ILE A 31 -5.71 8.09 -16.84
CA ILE A 31 -5.19 6.72 -16.76
C ILE A 31 -6.08 5.94 -15.79
N GLU A 32 -6.87 5.02 -16.35
CA GLU A 32 -7.68 4.10 -15.57
C GLU A 32 -6.83 2.91 -15.10
N ASN A 33 -6.93 2.61 -13.80
CA ASN A 33 -6.27 1.47 -13.19
C ASN A 33 -7.07 0.20 -13.48
N HIS A 34 -6.60 -0.56 -14.46
CA HIS A 34 -7.20 -1.86 -14.78
C HIS A 34 -6.64 -3.02 -13.95
N MET A 35 -5.68 -2.77 -13.04
CA MET A 35 -4.94 -3.79 -12.28
C MET A 35 -4.64 -5.03 -13.11
N HIS A 36 -3.53 -5.02 -13.85
CA HIS A 36 -3.15 -6.00 -14.88
C HIS A 36 -2.89 -7.44 -14.36
N HIS A 37 -3.58 -7.92 -13.33
CA HIS A 37 -3.67 -9.34 -12.99
C HIS A 37 -4.80 -9.65 -12.00
N VAL A 38 -6.03 -9.26 -12.34
CA VAL A 38 -7.25 -9.77 -11.67
C VAL A 38 -8.19 -10.34 -12.73
N GLY A 39 -7.77 -11.37 -13.47
CA GLY A 39 -8.71 -12.05 -14.38
C GLY A 39 -8.22 -12.83 -15.58
N ASP A 40 -6.98 -13.34 -15.64
CA ASP A 40 -6.61 -14.29 -16.71
C ASP A 40 -5.66 -15.40 -16.21
N THR A 41 -6.22 -16.33 -15.45
CA THR A 41 -5.57 -17.62 -15.14
C THR A 41 -5.87 -18.64 -16.25
N SER A 42 -5.21 -18.48 -17.40
CA SER A 42 -4.85 -19.59 -18.28
C SER A 42 -3.47 -20.16 -17.93
N GLN A 43 -3.16 -20.26 -16.64
CA GLN A 43 -2.09 -21.11 -16.13
C GLN A 43 -2.69 -22.04 -15.07
N SER A 44 -2.70 -23.31 -15.42
CA SER A 44 -3.27 -24.41 -14.62
C SER A 44 -2.63 -24.48 -13.24
N LEU A 45 -3.47 -24.42 -12.21
CA LEU A 45 -3.12 -24.83 -10.85
C LEU A 45 -2.56 -26.28 -10.84
N PRO A 46 -1.65 -26.63 -9.91
CA PRO A 46 -1.20 -28.01 -9.71
C PRO A 46 -2.40 -28.96 -9.53
N LYS A 47 -2.36 -30.13 -10.17
CA LYS A 47 -3.42 -31.15 -10.06
C LYS A 47 -3.64 -31.51 -8.57
N GLY A 48 -4.81 -31.19 -8.03
CA GLY A 48 -5.24 -31.59 -6.68
C GLY A 48 -5.69 -30.46 -5.74
N SER A 49 -5.52 -29.19 -6.12
CA SER A 49 -6.10 -28.08 -5.34
C SER A 49 -7.63 -28.03 -5.54
N PRO A 50 -8.45 -27.90 -4.48
CA PRO A 50 -9.89 -27.74 -4.64
C PRO A 50 -10.19 -26.46 -5.42
N ILE A 51 -10.78 -26.61 -6.60
CA ILE A 51 -11.15 -25.54 -7.51
C ILE A 51 -12.54 -25.05 -7.11
N LEU A 52 -12.63 -23.85 -6.52
CA LEU A 52 -13.90 -23.09 -6.50
C LEU A 52 -14.04 -22.41 -7.87
N LYS A 53 -14.80 -23.04 -8.77
CA LYS A 53 -15.14 -22.49 -10.08
C LYS A 53 -16.18 -21.37 -9.91
N SER A 54 -16.01 -20.27 -10.64
CA SER A 54 -16.92 -19.11 -10.64
C SER A 54 -18.19 -19.29 -11.49
N THR A 55 -18.60 -20.50 -11.85
CA THR A 55 -19.74 -20.71 -12.77
C THR A 55 -20.97 -21.41 -12.22
N ASP A 56 -21.05 -21.69 -10.91
CA ASP A 56 -22.35 -22.06 -10.33
C ASP A 56 -23.03 -20.80 -9.80
N ILE A 57 -23.73 -20.12 -10.71
CA ILE A 57 -24.67 -19.05 -10.42
C ILE A 57 -25.91 -19.70 -9.77
N ASP A 58 -25.83 -19.94 -8.47
CA ASP A 58 -27.04 -19.98 -7.65
C ASP A 58 -27.53 -18.53 -7.48
N LYS A 59 -28.66 -18.24 -8.12
CA LYS A 59 -29.34 -16.93 -8.17
C LYS A 59 -29.92 -16.45 -6.83
N ASN A 60 -29.32 -16.77 -5.68
CA ASN A 60 -29.99 -16.49 -4.41
C ASN A 60 -29.11 -16.05 -3.23
N ASP A 61 -27.92 -15.47 -3.46
CA ASP A 61 -27.10 -14.95 -2.36
C ASP A 61 -26.59 -13.53 -2.64
N ASN A 62 -27.41 -12.54 -2.28
CA ASN A 62 -27.17 -11.10 -2.47
C ASN A 62 -26.07 -10.49 -1.57
N ASN A 63 -25.13 -11.28 -1.02
CA ASN A 63 -24.07 -10.78 -0.14
C ASN A 63 -22.76 -11.58 -0.28
N LYS A 64 -22.23 -11.73 -1.50
CA LYS A 64 -20.82 -12.16 -1.66
C LYS A 64 -19.93 -10.93 -1.54
N THR A 65 -19.18 -10.84 -0.43
CA THR A 65 -18.10 -9.87 -0.26
C THR A 65 -17.08 -10.04 -1.39
N GLN A 66 -17.11 -9.15 -2.39
CA GLN A 66 -16.07 -9.10 -3.41
C GLN A 66 -14.81 -8.49 -2.77
N TYR A 67 -13.80 -9.32 -2.51
CA TYR A 67 -12.51 -8.87 -1.96
C TYR A 67 -11.65 -8.13 -3.00
N ASN A 68 -11.93 -8.32 -4.29
CA ASN A 68 -11.18 -7.75 -5.41
C ASN A 68 -12.01 -6.68 -6.14
N ALA A 69 -12.43 -5.64 -5.43
CA ALA A 69 -13.16 -4.52 -6.02
C ALA A 69 -12.29 -3.26 -6.05
N ILE A 70 -12.47 -2.45 -7.10
CA ILE A 70 -11.98 -1.07 -7.12
C ILE A 70 -12.76 -0.30 -6.06
N MET A 71 -12.04 0.33 -5.14
CA MET A 71 -12.63 1.01 -4.00
C MET A 71 -13.04 2.45 -4.35
N GLY A 72 -14.27 2.82 -4.00
CA GLY A 72 -14.79 4.19 -4.14
C GLY A 72 -14.06 5.21 -3.27
N ALA A 73 -14.08 6.48 -3.67
CA ALA A 73 -13.36 7.57 -2.99
C ALA A 73 -13.83 7.80 -1.53
N ASP A 74 -15.07 7.46 -1.24
CA ASP A 74 -15.79 7.63 0.02
C ASP A 74 -15.96 6.32 0.82
N GLU A 75 -15.40 5.20 0.34
CA GLU A 75 -15.47 3.93 1.08
C GLU A 75 -14.68 4.01 2.40
N CYS A 76 -15.38 3.74 3.50
CA CYS A 76 -14.83 3.80 4.85
C CYS A 76 -15.20 2.56 5.69
N ILE A 77 -14.40 2.31 6.72
CA ILE A 77 -14.61 1.26 7.73
C ILE A 77 -14.88 1.94 9.07
N LEU A 78 -15.97 1.55 9.74
CA LEU A 78 -16.28 2.02 11.09
C LEU A 78 -15.34 1.39 12.11
N VAL A 79 -14.75 2.21 12.97
CA VAL A 79 -13.80 1.79 14.00
C VAL A 79 -14.53 1.26 15.23
N ASP A 80 -15.52 2.02 15.70
CA ASP A 80 -16.21 1.75 16.97
C ASP A 80 -17.58 1.14 16.69
N LEU A 81 -17.62 -0.16 16.38
CA LEU A 81 -18.87 -0.88 16.13
C LEU A 81 -19.67 -1.08 17.43
N VAL A 82 -20.63 -0.20 17.70
CA VAL A 82 -21.52 -0.35 18.86
C VAL A 82 -22.79 -1.09 18.47
N ARG A 83 -22.99 -2.27 19.08
CA ARG A 83 -24.08 -3.22 18.75
C ARG A 83 -25.36 -3.01 19.56
N LYS A 84 -25.32 -2.28 20.68
CA LYS A 84 -26.48 -2.01 21.53
C LYS A 84 -26.83 -0.52 21.46
N PRO A 85 -28.05 -0.14 21.04
CA PRO A 85 -28.47 1.25 21.13
C PRO A 85 -28.49 1.68 22.60
N PRO A 86 -28.09 2.93 22.92
CA PRO A 86 -28.16 3.43 24.28
C PRO A 86 -29.59 3.37 24.81
N SER A 87 -29.74 3.08 26.11
CA SER A 87 -31.03 3.00 26.80
C SER A 87 -31.75 4.35 26.93
N SER A 88 -31.09 5.45 26.58
CA SER A 88 -31.63 6.81 26.55
C SER A 88 -31.45 7.45 25.16
N THR A 89 -32.53 8.03 24.64
CA THR A 89 -32.63 8.67 23.31
C THR A 89 -31.78 9.94 23.15
N SER A 90 -31.09 10.40 24.21
CA SER A 90 -30.44 11.72 24.29
C SER A 90 -28.93 11.73 23.98
N GLN A 91 -28.34 10.62 23.52
CA GLN A 91 -26.95 10.61 23.04
C GLN A 91 -26.89 10.16 21.58
N ILE A 92 -26.70 11.12 20.67
CA ILE A 92 -26.27 10.84 19.30
C ILE A 92 -24.91 10.17 19.40
N GLN A 93 -24.83 8.91 18.98
CA GLN A 93 -23.61 8.14 19.07
C GLN A 93 -22.76 8.36 17.83
N THR A 94 -21.77 9.23 17.93
CA THR A 94 -20.77 9.44 16.88
C THR A 94 -19.81 8.25 16.82
N SER A 95 -19.63 7.67 15.64
CA SER A 95 -18.63 6.62 15.39
C SER A 95 -17.54 7.15 14.48
N ARG A 96 -16.29 6.77 14.75
CA ARG A 96 -15.17 7.10 13.85
C ARG A 96 -15.19 6.18 12.64
N ALA A 97 -14.84 6.73 11.48
CA ALA A 97 -14.66 6.00 10.24
C ALA A 97 -13.25 6.25 9.69
N LEU A 98 -12.62 5.22 9.13
CA LEU A 98 -11.32 5.32 8.45
C LEU A 98 -11.51 5.01 6.98
N VAL A 99 -10.81 5.75 6.11
CA VAL A 99 -10.82 5.47 4.66
C VAL A 99 -10.29 4.05 4.42
N ARG A 100 -11.03 3.29 3.64
CA ARG A 100 -10.68 1.91 3.32
C ARG A 100 -9.54 1.88 2.31
N ALA A 101 -8.45 1.20 2.63
CA ALA A 101 -7.37 0.96 1.68
C ALA A 101 -7.81 -0.03 0.58
N GLY A 102 -7.32 0.19 -0.64
CA GLY A 102 -7.54 -0.70 -1.77
C GLY A 102 -7.25 0.00 -3.10
N PRO A 103 -7.36 -0.73 -4.22
CA PRO A 103 -7.07 -0.18 -5.54
C PRO A 103 -8.10 0.89 -5.91
N ARG A 104 -7.62 1.99 -6.48
CA ARG A 104 -8.46 3.10 -6.98
C ARG A 104 -8.57 3.04 -8.48
N ARG A 105 -9.70 3.54 -9.01
CA ARG A 105 -9.96 3.63 -10.45
C ARG A 105 -8.98 4.56 -11.14
N GLU A 106 -8.65 5.68 -10.51
CA GLU A 106 -7.74 6.69 -11.03
C GLU A 106 -6.42 6.62 -10.25
N LEU A 107 -5.31 6.64 -10.99
CA LEU A 107 -3.97 6.72 -10.41
C LEU A 107 -3.49 8.16 -10.37
N HIS A 108 -2.70 8.51 -9.35
CA HIS A 108 -2.04 9.80 -9.29
C HIS A 108 -0.79 9.85 -10.17
N PHE A 109 0.01 8.78 -10.16
CA PHE A 109 1.23 8.66 -10.95
C PHE A 109 0.96 7.92 -12.25
N ASN A 110 1.64 8.32 -13.33
CA ASN A 110 1.68 7.52 -14.55
C ASN A 110 2.63 6.32 -14.35
N PRO A 111 2.16 5.06 -14.41
CA PRO A 111 2.99 3.88 -14.18
C PRO A 111 4.25 3.81 -15.04
N ALA A 112 4.21 4.34 -16.26
CA ALA A 112 5.35 4.36 -17.18
C ALA A 112 6.55 5.19 -16.67
N SER A 113 6.33 6.05 -15.67
CA SER A 113 7.32 7.00 -15.15
C SER A 113 7.69 6.74 -13.69
N VAL A 114 7.13 5.71 -13.05
CA VAL A 114 7.34 5.41 -11.64
C VAL A 114 8.69 4.73 -11.44
N ASN A 115 9.61 5.44 -10.79
CA ASN A 115 10.67 4.80 -10.02
C ASN A 115 10.23 4.72 -8.55
N ALA A 116 10.43 3.55 -7.93
CA ALA A 116 10.11 3.33 -6.53
C ALA A 116 11.35 2.94 -5.74
N ALA A 117 11.36 3.20 -4.43
CA ALA A 117 12.40 2.75 -3.53
C ALA A 117 11.79 2.03 -2.33
N ILE A 118 12.43 0.97 -1.84
CA ILE A 118 12.03 0.21 -0.66
C ILE A 118 13.20 0.21 0.31
N VAL A 119 12.96 0.59 1.57
CA VAL A 119 13.96 0.56 2.63
C VAL A 119 13.41 -0.16 3.86
N THR A 120 14.22 -1.04 4.45
CA THR A 120 13.93 -1.66 5.75
C THR A 120 14.85 -1.08 6.83
N CYS A 121 14.26 -0.56 7.91
CA CYS A 121 14.98 0.07 9.01
C CYS A 121 14.62 -0.55 10.36
N GLY A 122 15.55 -0.47 11.32
CA GLY A 122 15.34 -0.93 12.69
C GLY A 122 15.66 -2.40 12.92
N GLY A 123 14.98 -3.01 13.90
CA GLY A 123 15.15 -4.42 14.23
C GLY A 123 14.55 -5.35 13.17
N LEU A 124 15.08 -6.57 13.07
CA LEU A 124 14.55 -7.58 12.16
C LEU A 124 13.23 -8.16 12.71
N CYS A 125 12.29 -8.40 11.81
CA CYS A 125 11.01 -9.04 12.10
C CYS A 125 10.74 -10.10 11.01
N PRO A 126 10.11 -11.24 11.33
CA PRO A 126 9.63 -12.17 10.31
C PRO A 126 8.72 -11.47 9.29
N GLY A 127 8.91 -11.77 8.00
CA GLY A 127 8.05 -11.27 6.93
C GLY A 127 8.55 -10.03 6.18
N LEU A 128 9.68 -9.42 6.56
CA LEU A 128 10.23 -8.27 5.82
C LEU A 128 10.49 -8.60 4.34
N ASN A 129 11.04 -9.77 4.07
CA ASN A 129 11.24 -10.25 2.70
C ASN A 129 9.91 -10.47 1.94
N ASN A 130 8.84 -10.90 2.62
CA ASN A 130 7.52 -11.01 2.02
C ASN A 130 7.01 -9.63 1.60
N VAL A 131 7.15 -8.62 2.46
CA VAL A 131 6.74 -7.23 2.14
C VAL A 131 7.51 -6.69 0.93
N ILE A 132 8.84 -6.86 0.90
CA ILE A 132 9.67 -6.45 -0.24
C ILE A 132 9.23 -7.15 -1.54
N ARG A 133 9.00 -8.46 -1.48
CA ARG A 133 8.55 -9.27 -2.61
C ARG A 133 7.19 -8.81 -3.13
N GLU A 134 6.20 -8.68 -2.26
CA GLU A 134 4.84 -8.33 -2.67
C GLU A 134 4.73 -6.90 -3.19
N ILE A 135 5.46 -5.93 -2.61
CA ILE A 135 5.52 -4.57 -3.17
C ILE A 135 6.14 -4.60 -4.57
N THR A 136 7.26 -5.30 -4.75
CA THR A 136 7.93 -5.41 -6.05
C THR A 136 7.02 -6.07 -7.09
N ASN A 137 6.39 -7.18 -6.75
CA ASN A 137 5.46 -7.89 -7.63
C ASN A 137 4.21 -7.05 -7.94
N ALA A 138 3.65 -6.35 -6.97
CA ALA A 138 2.49 -5.50 -7.19
C ALA A 138 2.81 -4.38 -8.19
N LEU A 139 3.95 -3.69 -8.02
CA LEU A 139 4.37 -2.62 -8.93
C LEU A 139 4.56 -3.12 -10.37
N TYR A 140 5.23 -4.26 -10.55
CA TYR A 140 5.48 -4.80 -11.90
C TYR A 140 4.27 -5.49 -12.53
N HIS A 141 3.53 -6.32 -11.78
CA HIS A 141 2.47 -7.15 -12.34
C HIS A 141 1.08 -6.52 -12.27
N LEU A 142 0.76 -5.77 -11.20
CA LEU A 142 -0.57 -5.15 -11.07
C LEU A 142 -0.59 -3.76 -11.72
N TYR A 143 0.47 -2.97 -11.49
CA TYR A 143 0.54 -1.58 -11.96
C TYR A 143 1.35 -1.41 -13.25
N ASN A 144 2.05 -2.46 -13.73
CA ASN A 144 2.81 -2.44 -14.97
C ASN A 144 3.77 -1.23 -15.08
N ILE A 145 4.49 -0.93 -14.00
CA ILE A 145 5.47 0.17 -14.03
C ILE A 145 6.57 -0.12 -15.06
N GLN A 146 7.04 0.93 -15.74
CA GLN A 146 8.16 0.82 -16.69
C GLN A 146 9.50 1.28 -16.09
N GLY A 147 9.46 1.84 -14.88
CA GLY A 147 10.66 2.30 -14.16
C GLY A 147 11.32 1.21 -13.33
N THR A 148 12.15 1.66 -12.38
CA THR A 148 12.96 0.78 -11.53
C THR A 148 12.47 0.79 -10.09
N VAL A 149 12.40 -0.40 -9.47
CA VAL A 149 12.26 -0.53 -8.01
C VAL A 149 13.65 -0.69 -7.41
N PHE A 150 14.05 0.24 -6.55
CA PHE A 150 15.33 0.25 -5.85
C PHE A 150 15.17 -0.34 -4.44
N GLY A 151 16.01 -1.30 -4.09
CA GLY A 151 16.18 -1.78 -2.72
C GLY A 151 17.32 -1.02 -2.04
N ILE A 152 17.00 -0.23 -1.00
CA ILE A 152 17.96 0.57 -0.26
C ILE A 152 18.55 -0.25 0.88
N ARG A 153 19.87 -0.42 0.89
CA ARG A 153 20.54 -1.36 1.79
C ARG A 153 20.98 -0.73 3.10
N GLY A 154 20.82 -1.41 4.23
CA GLY A 154 21.33 -0.94 5.52
C GLY A 154 20.57 0.25 6.10
N GLY A 155 19.24 0.29 5.92
CA GLY A 155 18.37 1.34 6.47
C GLY A 155 18.62 2.72 5.85
N TYR A 156 18.41 3.79 6.61
CA TYR A 156 18.53 5.16 6.10
C TYR A 156 19.95 5.53 5.65
N LYS A 157 20.99 4.92 6.23
CA LYS A 157 22.37 5.14 5.80
C LYS A 157 22.59 4.72 4.33
N GLY A 158 21.83 3.72 3.86
CA GLY A 158 21.90 3.19 2.50
C GLY A 158 21.59 4.16 1.38
N PHE A 159 20.93 5.28 1.68
CA PHE A 159 20.66 6.30 0.67
C PHE A 159 21.92 7.01 0.18
N TYR A 160 22.98 7.02 0.99
CA TYR A 160 24.18 7.81 0.73
C TYR A 160 25.49 7.10 1.05
N ASP A 161 25.46 5.88 1.58
CA ASP A 161 26.64 5.10 1.86
C ASP A 161 27.19 4.44 0.56
N PRO A 162 28.40 4.80 0.11
CA PRO A 162 28.98 4.24 -1.11
C PRO A 162 29.27 2.73 -1.01
N GLU A 163 29.40 2.18 0.20
CA GLU A 163 29.63 0.75 0.42
C GLU A 163 28.34 -0.07 0.35
N LEU A 164 27.18 0.59 0.37
CA LEU A 164 25.85 -0.02 0.35
C LEU A 164 25.03 0.47 -0.85
N PRO A 165 25.51 0.24 -2.09
CA PRO A 165 24.80 0.72 -3.28
C PRO A 165 23.38 0.11 -3.35
N PRO A 166 22.40 0.88 -3.84
CA PRO A 166 21.04 0.38 -4.03
C PRO A 166 21.04 -0.76 -5.05
N ILE A 167 20.19 -1.75 -4.82
CA ILE A 167 20.01 -2.88 -5.72
C ILE A 167 18.73 -2.72 -6.53
N LYS A 168 18.68 -3.26 -7.75
CA LYS A 168 17.44 -3.30 -8.53
C LYS A 168 16.63 -4.52 -8.10
N LEU A 169 15.39 -4.28 -7.69
CA LEU A 169 14.44 -5.34 -7.35
C LEU A 169 13.59 -5.63 -8.59
N THR A 170 13.67 -6.85 -9.09
CA THR A 170 12.84 -7.37 -10.19
C THR A 170 12.01 -8.55 -9.67
N PRO A 171 10.90 -8.92 -10.34
CA PRO A 171 10.11 -10.09 -9.95
C PRO A 171 10.95 -11.37 -9.83
N SER A 172 11.88 -11.58 -10.76
CA SER A 172 12.84 -12.69 -10.72
C SER A 172 13.80 -12.62 -9.53
N PHE A 173 14.28 -11.42 -9.18
CA PHE A 173 15.18 -11.23 -8.05
C PHE A 173 14.51 -11.54 -6.71
N VAL A 174 13.22 -11.18 -6.56
CA VAL A 174 12.47 -11.35 -5.31
C VAL A 174 11.71 -12.67 -5.22
N GLU A 175 11.83 -13.56 -6.21
CA GLU A 175 10.99 -14.76 -6.33
C GLU A 175 10.97 -15.60 -5.04
N ASN A 176 12.16 -15.90 -4.51
CA ASN A 176 12.35 -16.87 -3.42
C ASN A 176 12.77 -16.23 -2.08
N ILE A 177 12.87 -14.90 -1.99
CA ILE A 177 13.38 -14.23 -0.78
C ILE A 177 12.48 -14.44 0.45
N HIS A 178 11.20 -14.73 0.23
CA HIS A 178 10.21 -14.98 1.28
C HIS A 178 10.46 -16.28 2.06
N HIS A 179 11.31 -17.19 1.55
CA HIS A 179 11.78 -18.37 2.28
C HIS A 179 12.94 -18.06 3.24
N GLN A 180 13.51 -16.85 3.17
CA GLN A 180 14.64 -16.42 3.98
C GLN A 180 14.17 -15.52 5.13
N GLY A 181 14.71 -15.77 6.33
CA GLY A 181 14.51 -14.88 7.48
C GLY A 181 15.22 -13.53 7.32
N GLY A 182 14.84 -12.56 8.14
CA GLY A 182 15.42 -11.22 8.10
C GLY A 182 14.99 -10.42 6.87
N THR A 183 15.92 -9.64 6.30
CA THR A 183 15.71 -8.80 5.11
C THR A 183 16.93 -8.89 4.19
N ILE A 184 16.69 -9.10 2.89
CA ILE A 184 17.73 -9.07 1.85
C ILE A 184 18.40 -7.70 1.71
N LEU A 185 17.75 -6.63 2.19
CA LEU A 185 18.28 -5.28 2.13
C LEU A 185 19.26 -4.98 3.26
N THR A 186 19.43 -5.88 4.23
CA THR A 186 19.99 -5.56 5.55
C THR A 186 19.23 -4.41 6.24
N SER A 187 19.47 -4.21 7.54
CA SER A 187 18.78 -3.17 8.30
C SER A 187 19.73 -2.54 9.29
N SER A 188 19.52 -1.27 9.61
CA SER A 188 20.27 -0.55 10.62
C SER A 188 19.35 0.31 11.48
N ARG A 189 19.85 0.74 12.64
CA ARG A 189 19.23 1.78 13.48
C ARG A 189 19.99 3.08 13.28
N GLY A 190 19.28 4.20 13.20
CA GLY A 190 19.88 5.51 12.96
C GLY A 190 20.26 5.75 11.49
N GLY A 191 21.24 6.62 11.26
CA GLY A 191 21.71 6.97 9.90
C GLY A 191 20.71 7.81 9.09
N PHE A 192 19.77 8.48 9.76
CA PHE A 192 18.85 9.38 9.09
C PHE A 192 19.54 10.72 8.80
N ASP A 193 19.54 11.13 7.54
CA ASP A 193 20.09 12.39 7.06
C ASP A 193 19.14 12.90 5.95
N LEU A 194 18.35 13.93 6.26
CA LEU A 194 17.26 14.38 5.39
C LEU A 194 17.79 14.87 4.03
N GLU A 195 18.81 15.71 4.04
CA GLU A 195 19.36 16.32 2.82
C GLU A 195 19.89 15.25 1.87
N LYS A 196 20.63 14.26 2.39
CA LYS A 196 21.15 13.17 1.57
C LYS A 196 20.07 12.24 1.04
N ILE A 197 19.03 11.96 1.84
CA ILE A 197 17.90 11.14 1.41
C ILE A 197 17.11 11.86 0.30
N LEU A 198 16.84 13.16 0.45
CA LEU A 198 16.19 13.97 -0.58
C LEU A 198 17.05 14.04 -1.86
N GLY A 199 18.37 14.19 -1.71
CA GLY A 199 19.30 14.13 -2.83
C GLY A 199 19.23 12.81 -3.60
N PHE A 200 19.08 11.68 -2.91
CA PHE A 200 18.84 10.38 -3.56
C PHE A 200 17.48 10.35 -4.28
N ILE A 201 16.41 10.78 -3.61
CA ILE A 201 15.04 10.81 -4.16
C ILE A 201 15.01 11.61 -5.46
N GLN A 202 15.64 12.79 -5.48
CA GLN A 202 15.76 13.63 -6.67
C GLN A 202 16.63 12.99 -7.75
N LYS A 203 17.83 12.52 -7.39
CA LYS A 203 18.79 11.91 -8.32
C LYS A 203 18.19 10.72 -9.08
N TYR A 204 17.47 9.85 -8.38
CA TYR A 204 16.86 8.65 -8.95
C TYR A 204 15.39 8.86 -9.38
N LYS A 205 14.87 10.09 -9.25
CA LYS A 205 13.49 10.47 -9.59
C LYS A 205 12.46 9.56 -8.95
N ILE A 206 12.65 9.27 -7.65
CA ILE A 206 11.79 8.37 -6.88
C ILE A 206 10.43 9.04 -6.67
N LYS A 207 9.36 8.40 -7.19
CA LYS A 207 7.98 8.85 -7.02
C LYS A 207 7.29 8.19 -5.82
N GLN A 208 7.75 7.00 -5.45
CA GLN A 208 7.18 6.22 -4.35
C GLN A 208 8.30 5.67 -3.47
N LEU A 209 8.31 6.06 -2.20
CA LEU A 209 9.23 5.53 -1.21
C LEU A 209 8.46 4.70 -0.18
N PHE A 210 8.75 3.40 -0.15
CA PHE A 210 8.21 2.45 0.81
C PHE A 210 9.18 2.30 1.98
N VAL A 211 8.80 2.86 3.13
CA VAL A 211 9.58 2.80 4.36
C VAL A 211 9.00 1.74 5.28
N ILE A 212 9.79 0.71 5.58
CA ILE A 212 9.37 -0.44 6.39
C ILE A 212 10.15 -0.43 7.71
N GLY A 213 9.45 -0.26 8.85
CA GLY A 213 10.08 -0.28 10.17
C GLY A 213 9.12 0.08 11.29
N GLY A 214 9.67 0.43 12.46
CA GLY A 214 8.89 0.83 13.65
C GLY A 214 8.63 2.33 13.74
N ASP A 215 8.20 2.79 14.92
CA ASP A 215 7.85 4.20 15.18
C ASP A 215 8.96 5.19 14.79
N GLY A 216 10.19 4.96 15.26
CA GLY A 216 11.32 5.83 14.91
C GLY A 216 11.61 5.88 13.41
N THR A 217 11.33 4.80 12.69
CA THR A 217 11.42 4.75 11.24
C THR A 217 10.34 5.63 10.60
N HIS A 218 9.08 5.54 11.04
CA HIS A 218 7.98 6.33 10.51
C HIS A 218 8.12 7.83 10.84
N ARG A 219 8.72 8.19 11.99
CA ARG A 219 9.11 9.60 12.25
C ARG A 219 10.09 10.14 11.20
N GLY A 220 11.02 9.30 10.73
CA GLY A 220 11.89 9.63 9.61
C GLY A 220 11.13 9.79 8.30
N ALA A 221 10.20 8.88 8.01
CA ALA A 221 9.34 8.96 6.83
C ALA A 221 8.52 10.25 6.81
N TYR A 222 7.98 10.67 7.96
CA TYR A 222 7.28 11.94 8.11
C TYR A 222 8.19 13.14 7.79
N ARG A 223 9.43 13.16 8.28
CA ARG A 223 10.39 14.23 7.93
C ARG A 223 10.75 14.26 6.44
N ILE A 224 10.85 13.09 5.80
CA ILE A 224 11.07 13.00 4.35
C ILE A 224 9.86 13.57 3.61
N HIS A 225 8.64 13.25 4.05
CA HIS A 225 7.41 13.82 3.51
C HIS A 225 7.41 15.35 3.56
N GLU A 226 7.66 15.94 4.75
CA GLU A 226 7.73 17.39 4.90
C GLU A 226 8.79 18.00 3.98
N GLY A 227 10.00 17.44 3.95
CA GLY A 227 11.08 17.94 3.09
C GLY A 227 10.76 17.84 1.60
N CYS A 228 10.03 16.81 1.17
CA CYS A 228 9.54 16.70 -0.21
C CYS A 228 8.52 17.78 -0.55
N LEU A 229 7.65 18.18 0.40
CA LEU A 229 6.68 19.26 0.20
C LEU A 229 7.35 20.64 0.16
N GLU A 230 8.40 20.86 0.94
CA GLU A 230 9.17 22.12 0.94
C GLU A 230 10.02 22.32 -0.33
N THR A 231 10.32 21.23 -1.05
CA THR A 231 11.14 21.29 -2.26
C THR A 231 10.32 21.51 -3.55
N VAL A 232 8.99 21.65 -3.41
CA VAL A 232 8.05 21.95 -4.51
C VAL A 232 7.99 23.44 -4.77
#